data_AF-A0A1Q7A642-F1
#
_entry.id   AF-A0A1Q7A642-F1
#
_cell.length_a   1.000
_cell.length_b   1.000
_cell.length_c   1.000
_cell.angle_alpha   90.00
_cell.angle_beta   90.00
_cell.angle_gamma   90.00
#
_symmetry.space_group_name_H-M   'P 1'
#
loop_
_entity.id
_entity.type
_entity.pdbx_description
1 polymer ?
#
loop_
_entity_poly.entity_id
_entity_poly.type
_entity_poly.pdbx_seq_one_letter_code
_entity_poly.pdbx_strand_id
1 'polypeptide(L)'
;MLADRTGTLAVLALLLAAVSCTRLPERETAGRRGPLPAETMPDSISVPAVWGNLVTVSPDPTYALGQQLWFQDAQGNIRSVGFDRRARRLSSTAFLITRR
;
A
#
# COMPACT_ATOMS: atom_id res chain seq x y z
N MET A 1 -12.11 -44.95 -5.97
CA MET A 1 -10.92 -44.34 -5.33
C MET A 1 -10.41 -43.05 -6.01
N LEU A 2 -11.23 -42.33 -6.83
CA LEU A 2 -10.84 -41.01 -7.36
C LEU A 2 -11.45 -39.82 -6.60
N ALA A 3 -12.56 -40.00 -5.89
CA ALA A 3 -13.22 -38.92 -5.15
C ALA A 3 -12.43 -38.43 -3.93
N ASP A 4 -11.63 -39.31 -3.30
CA ASP A 4 -10.82 -38.96 -2.12
C ASP A 4 -9.70 -37.95 -2.42
N ARG A 5 -9.06 -38.09 -3.59
CA ARG A 5 -7.91 -37.25 -3.97
C ARG A 5 -8.31 -35.82 -4.29
N THR A 6 -9.49 -35.62 -4.86
CA THR A 6 -10.01 -34.29 -5.20
C THR A 6 -10.39 -33.50 -3.94
N GLY A 7 -10.98 -34.18 -2.95
CA GLY A 7 -11.30 -33.59 -1.65
C GLY A 7 -10.04 -33.17 -0.88
N THR A 8 -9.01 -34.03 -0.87
CA THR A 8 -7.73 -33.70 -0.21
C THR A 8 -7.04 -32.51 -0.88
N LEU A 9 -7.03 -32.45 -2.22
CA LEU A 9 -6.44 -31.33 -2.96
C LEU A 9 -7.17 -30.01 -2.69
N ALA A 10 -8.49 -30.02 -2.64
CA ALA A 10 -9.29 -28.82 -2.35
C ALA A 10 -9.04 -28.30 -0.93
N VAL A 11 -8.97 -29.20 0.06
CA VAL A 11 -8.65 -28.85 1.46
C VAL A 11 -7.23 -28.30 1.57
N LEU A 12 -6.25 -28.91 0.89
CA LEU A 12 -4.87 -28.45 0.89
C LEU A 12 -4.75 -27.05 0.25
N ALA A 13 -5.45 -26.80 -0.85
CA ALA A 13 -5.49 -25.50 -1.51
C ALA A 13 -6.12 -24.42 -0.62
N LEU A 14 -7.19 -24.75 0.12
CA LEU A 14 -7.82 -23.84 1.08
C LEU A 14 -6.90 -23.52 2.27
N LEU A 15 -6.19 -24.52 2.79
CA LEU A 15 -5.22 -24.33 3.87
C LEU A 15 -4.05 -23.46 3.42
N LEU A 16 -3.53 -23.66 2.20
CA LEU A 16 -2.47 -22.81 1.63
C LEU A 16 -2.95 -21.36 1.42
N ALA A 17 -4.18 -21.16 0.95
CA ALA A 17 -4.77 -19.84 0.81
C ALA A 17 -4.99 -19.15 2.16
N ALA A 18 -5.40 -19.89 3.19
CA ALA A 18 -5.57 -19.36 4.54
C ALA A 18 -4.23 -18.94 5.19
N VAL A 19 -3.14 -19.67 4.92
CA VAL A 19 -1.78 -19.31 5.40
C VAL A 19 -1.22 -18.10 4.64
N SER A 20 -1.62 -17.89 3.37
CA SER A 20 -1.26 -16.68 2.62
C SER A 20 -1.93 -15.41 3.14
N CYS A 21 -3.00 -15.53 3.93
CA CYS A 21 -3.65 -14.42 4.60
C CYS A 21 -2.93 -14.11 5.92
N THR A 22 -1.70 -13.59 5.85
CA THR A 22 -1.07 -12.99 7.02
C THR A 22 -1.92 -11.80 7.48
N ARG A 23 -2.52 -11.93 8.66
CA ARG A 23 -3.29 -10.85 9.30
C ARG A 23 -2.39 -9.62 9.34
N LEU A 24 -2.88 -8.48 8.84
CA LEU A 24 -2.16 -7.22 9.03
C LEU A 24 -1.92 -7.06 10.54
N PRO A 25 -0.68 -6.76 10.98
CA PRO A 25 -0.39 -6.58 12.38
C PRO A 25 -1.30 -5.50 12.95
N GLU A 26 -1.74 -5.70 14.20
CA GLU A 26 -2.42 -4.65 14.93
C GLU A 26 -1.54 -3.40 14.97
N ARG A 27 -2.18 -2.23 14.95
CA ARG A 27 -1.49 -0.92 14.89
C ARG A 27 -0.42 -0.77 15.98
N GLU A 28 -0.60 -1.46 17.10
CA GLU A 28 0.36 -1.49 18.21
C GLU A 28 1.57 -2.41 17.97
N THR A 29 1.37 -3.55 17.29
CA THR A 29 2.44 -4.52 16.97
C THR A 29 3.23 -4.13 15.71
N ALA A 30 2.70 -3.23 14.88
CA ALA A 30 3.42 -2.66 13.73
C ALA A 30 4.61 -1.74 14.12
N GLY A 31 4.89 -1.58 15.42
CA GLY A 31 6.15 -1.00 15.92
C GLY A 31 6.31 0.51 15.77
N ARG A 32 5.28 1.24 15.30
CA ARG A 32 5.32 2.71 15.25
C ARG A 32 4.05 3.32 15.86
N ARG A 33 4.10 3.55 17.17
CA ARG A 33 3.34 4.64 17.81
C ARG A 33 4.09 5.94 17.49
N GLY A 34 3.90 6.48 16.29
CA GLY A 34 4.56 7.69 15.80
C GLY A 34 4.04 8.08 14.41
N PRO A 35 4.26 9.33 13.95
CA PRO A 35 3.90 9.72 12.59
C PRO A 35 4.52 8.76 11.58
N LEU A 36 3.80 8.47 10.49
CA LEU A 36 4.34 7.70 9.37
C LEU A 36 5.67 8.33 8.93
N PRO A 37 6.70 7.53 8.62
CA PRO A 37 7.95 8.05 8.08
C PRO A 37 7.66 8.94 6.89
N ALA A 38 8.05 10.20 7.00
CA ALA A 38 7.95 11.16 5.94
C ALA A 38 9.19 11.05 5.04
N GLU A 39 8.96 10.98 3.74
CA GLU A 39 9.99 11.08 2.70
C GLU A 39 9.82 12.41 1.99
N THR A 40 10.93 13.06 1.63
CA THR A 40 10.89 14.29 0.83
C THR A 40 10.75 13.90 -0.63
N MET A 41 9.80 14.54 -1.32
CA MET A 41 9.64 14.38 -2.75
C MET A 41 10.80 15.04 -3.49
N PRO A 42 11.42 14.38 -4.50
CA PRO A 42 12.52 14.97 -5.25
C PRO A 42 12.08 16.18 -6.06
N ASP A 43 10.84 16.18 -6.55
CA ASP A 43 10.20 17.31 -7.20
C ASP A 43 8.67 17.29 -6.99
N SER A 44 7.99 18.36 -7.40
CA SER A 44 6.54 18.50 -7.24
C SER A 44 5.72 18.08 -8.48
N ILE A 45 6.35 17.51 -9.51
CA ILE A 45 5.73 17.30 -10.83
C ILE A 45 5.70 15.83 -11.25
N SER A 46 6.57 14.99 -10.69
CA SER A 46 6.76 13.62 -11.10
C SER A 46 6.84 12.67 -9.90
N VAL A 47 6.36 11.45 -10.11
CA VAL A 47 6.46 10.38 -9.13
C VAL A 47 7.66 9.50 -9.49
N PRO A 48 8.55 9.18 -8.54
CA PRO A 48 9.68 8.30 -8.80
C PRO A 48 9.24 6.93 -9.30
N ALA A 49 9.82 6.45 -10.41
CA ALA A 49 9.49 5.14 -10.99
C ALA A 49 9.73 3.97 -10.00
N VAL A 50 10.69 4.12 -9.09
CA VAL A 50 11.00 3.13 -8.05
C VAL A 50 9.85 2.89 -7.07
N TRP A 51 8.84 3.75 -7.02
CA TRP A 51 7.66 3.56 -6.17
C TRP A 51 6.70 2.50 -6.70
N GLY A 52 6.89 2.05 -7.93
CA GLY A 52 6.11 0.98 -8.53
C GLY A 52 4.74 1.45 -9.02
N ASN A 53 3.72 0.61 -8.82
CA ASN A 53 2.43 0.79 -9.45
C ASN A 53 1.50 1.67 -8.60
N LEU A 54 0.73 2.54 -9.24
CA LEU A 54 -0.38 3.24 -8.60
C LEU A 54 -1.48 2.21 -8.27
N VAL A 55 -1.71 1.95 -6.99
CA VAL A 55 -2.67 0.94 -6.54
C VAL A 55 -4.03 1.53 -6.21
N THR A 56 -4.09 2.78 -5.76
CA THR A 56 -5.37 3.48 -5.53
C THR A 56 -5.19 5.00 -5.49
N VAL A 57 -6.30 5.70 -5.68
CA VAL A 57 -6.44 7.15 -5.51
C VAL A 57 -7.62 7.39 -4.58
N SER A 58 -7.40 8.13 -3.50
CA SER A 58 -8.46 8.50 -2.55
C SER A 58 -8.58 10.02 -2.43
N PRO A 59 -9.74 10.55 -2.02
CA PRO A 59 -9.83 11.96 -1.65
C PRO A 59 -8.85 12.29 -0.51
N ASP A 60 -8.22 13.47 -0.58
CA ASP A 60 -7.42 14.02 0.52
C ASP A 60 -8.16 15.25 1.08
N PRO A 61 -8.67 15.19 2.33
CA PRO A 61 -9.41 16.31 2.93
C PRO A 61 -8.52 17.52 3.24
N THR A 62 -7.20 17.39 3.19
CA THR A 62 -6.24 18.48 3.43
C THR A 62 -6.36 19.59 2.38
N TYR A 63 -6.79 19.25 1.16
CA TYR A 63 -7.00 20.22 0.07
C TYR A 63 -8.41 20.09 -0.50
N ALA A 64 -9.07 21.22 -0.80
CA ALA A 64 -10.44 21.22 -1.32
C ALA A 64 -10.63 20.40 -2.63
N LEU A 65 -9.56 20.24 -3.42
CA LEU A 65 -9.52 19.39 -4.61
C LEU A 65 -8.34 18.38 -4.53
N GLY A 66 -7.97 17.98 -3.32
CA GLY A 66 -6.85 17.08 -3.05
C GLY A 66 -7.16 15.63 -3.38
N GLN A 67 -6.15 14.94 -3.89
CA GLN A 67 -6.16 13.50 -4.03
C GLN A 67 -4.93 12.91 -3.34
N GLN A 68 -5.10 11.86 -2.56
CA GLN A 68 -4.00 11.05 -2.09
C GLN A 68 -3.74 9.94 -3.10
N LEU A 69 -2.52 9.90 -3.63
CA LEU A 69 -2.04 8.85 -4.52
C LEU A 69 -1.33 7.78 -3.69
N TRP A 70 -1.57 6.51 -4.00
CA TRP A 70 -0.99 5.38 -3.28
C TRP A 70 -0.27 4.43 -4.24
N PHE A 71 1.00 4.18 -3.97
CA PHE A 71 1.87 3.37 -4.81
C PHE A 71 2.37 2.13 -4.06
N GLN A 72 2.55 1.02 -4.76
CA GLN A 72 3.14 -0.21 -4.23
C GLN A 72 4.39 -0.59 -5.02
N ASP A 73 5.51 -0.71 -4.31
CA ASP A 73 6.77 -1.18 -4.89
C ASP A 73 6.84 -2.72 -4.96
N ALA A 74 7.87 -3.24 -5.61
CA ALA A 74 8.06 -4.68 -5.80
C ALA A 74 8.27 -5.45 -4.48
N GLN A 75 8.67 -4.76 -3.42
CA GLN A 75 8.83 -5.31 -2.07
C GLN A 75 7.53 -5.26 -1.26
N GLY A 76 6.47 -4.68 -1.83
CA GLY A 76 5.16 -4.55 -1.19
C GLY A 76 5.06 -3.38 -0.22
N ASN A 77 6.04 -2.48 -0.16
CA ASN A 77 5.90 -1.25 0.61
C ASN A 77 4.92 -0.32 -0.10
N ILE A 78 4.16 0.42 0.70
CA ILE A 78 3.21 1.41 0.20
C ILE A 78 3.77 2.81 0.42
N ARG A 79 3.81 3.62 -0.62
CA ARG A 79 4.09 5.05 -0.52
C ARG A 79 2.85 5.85 -0.85
N SER A 80 2.68 6.99 -0.18
CA SER A 80 1.57 7.88 -0.49
C SER A 80 2.01 9.33 -0.57
N VAL A 81 1.43 10.07 -1.52
CA VAL A 81 1.71 11.50 -1.74
C VAL A 81 0.42 12.21 -2.12
N GLY A 82 0.22 13.40 -1.56
CA GLY A 82 -0.91 14.26 -1.92
C GLY A 82 -0.68 14.95 -3.26
N PHE A 83 -1.72 15.06 -4.07
CA PHE A 83 -1.77 15.81 -5.31
C PHE A 83 -2.82 16.91 -5.22
N ASP A 84 -2.37 18.16 -5.28
CA ASP A 84 -3.24 19.32 -5.40
C ASP A 84 -3.60 19.53 -6.87
N ARG A 85 -4.86 19.25 -7.21
CA ARG A 85 -5.37 19.42 -8.58
C ARG A 85 -5.44 20.87 -9.03
N ARG A 86 -5.59 21.83 -8.11
CA ARG A 86 -5.66 23.26 -8.43
C ARG A 86 -4.28 23.78 -8.81
N ALA A 87 -3.26 23.46 -8.00
CA ALA A 87 -1.88 23.82 -8.30
C ALA A 87 -1.25 22.93 -9.38
N ARG A 88 -1.82 21.73 -9.60
CA ARG A 88 -1.25 20.64 -10.41
C ARG A 88 0.13 20.22 -9.90
N ARG A 89 0.25 20.03 -8.59
CA ARG A 89 1.53 19.72 -7.92
C ARG A 89 1.36 18.62 -6.89
N LEU A 90 2.40 17.82 -6.75
CA LEU A 90 2.59 16.88 -5.65
C LEU A 90 3.03 17.64 -4.40
N SER A 91 2.58 17.19 -3.23
CA SER A 91 3.09 17.59 -1.93
C SER A 91 4.60 17.39 -1.89
N SER A 92 5.34 18.29 -1.22
CA SER A 92 6.77 18.10 -0.95
C SER A 92 7.06 16.91 -0.03
N THR A 93 6.03 16.40 0.64
CA THR A 93 6.11 15.35 1.64
C THR A 93 5.27 14.16 1.21
N ALA A 94 5.89 12.99 1.24
CA ALA A 94 5.27 11.69 1.05
C ALA A 94 5.41 10.84 2.31
N PHE A 95 4.66 9.75 2.40
CA PHE A 95 4.69 8.84 3.55
C PHE A 95 4.98 7.40 3.12
N LEU A 96 5.81 6.71 3.90
CA LEU A 96 6.15 5.30 3.68
C LEU A 96 5.49 4.40 4.72
N ILE A 97 4.81 3.36 4.23
CA ILE A 97 4.29 2.24 5.01
C ILE A 97 5.03 0.98 4.56
N THR A 98 5.95 0.50 5.39
CA THR A 98 6.67 -0.75 5.14
C THR A 98 5.78 -1.95 5.49
N ARG A 99 5.60 -2.89 4.56
CA ARG A 99 5.01 -4.20 4.88
C ARG A 99 6.13 -5.17 5.25
N ARG A 100 5.93 -5.94 6.32
CA ARG A 100 6.83 -7.02 6.76
C ARG A 100 6.20 -8.35 6.43
#